data_AF-A0A914C917-F1
#
_entry.id   AF-A0A914C917-F1
#
_cell.length_a   1.000
_cell.length_b   1.000
_cell.length_c   1.000
_cell.angle_alpha   90.00
_cell.angle_beta   90.00
_cell.angle_gamma   90.00
#
_symmetry.space_group_name_H-M   'P 1'
#
loop_
_entity.id
_entity.type
_entity.pdbx_description
1 polymer ?
#
loop_
_entity_poly.entity_id
_entity_poly.type
_entity_poly.pdbx_seq_one_letter_code
_entity_poly.pdbx_strand_id
1 'polypeptide(L)'
;MDEDDEDKRKREERDRKKAEVRKRLEEAQRQKKAKKGFLTPERKKKLRKLLMLKAAEDLKQQQMLKEQERQRILAERIIPLPDHLDSMDNSELQELAEEFQERIMELEANKYDLSYTVRQKDFEINELTIAVNDLRGKFVKPALKKVSNADTKFSKIKKSQSAKVDFRANLKEVDTKKFELGEEKEEVKADWAK
;
A
#
# COMPACT_ATOMS: atom_id res chain seq x y z
N MET A 1 20.26 -50.49 -3.65
CA MET A 1 21.20 -49.60 -4.38
C MET A 1 20.39 -48.72 -5.35
N ASP A 2 19.13 -48.40 -5.02
CA ASP A 2 18.14 -47.92 -6.00
C ASP A 2 17.54 -46.56 -5.62
N GLU A 3 17.75 -46.11 -4.38
CA GLU A 3 17.25 -44.82 -3.86
C GLU A 3 18.08 -43.62 -4.40
N ASP A 4 19.40 -43.81 -4.56
CA ASP A 4 20.32 -42.78 -5.07
C ASP A 4 20.06 -42.42 -6.54
N ASP A 5 19.57 -43.37 -7.35
CA ASP A 5 19.28 -43.17 -8.77
C ASP A 5 17.93 -42.47 -9.00
N GLU A 6 16.93 -42.71 -8.15
CA GLU A 6 15.64 -42.00 -8.21
C GLU A 6 15.77 -40.53 -7.78
N ASP A 7 16.53 -40.25 -6.72
CA ASP A 7 16.79 -38.88 -6.28
C ASP A 7 17.60 -38.07 -7.29
N LYS A 8 18.53 -38.74 -7.98
CA LYS A 8 19.29 -38.13 -9.08
C LYS A 8 18.38 -37.78 -10.26
N ARG A 9 17.47 -38.67 -10.67
CA ARG A 9 16.47 -38.40 -11.72
C ARG A 9 15.53 -37.25 -11.34
N LYS A 10 15.07 -37.20 -10.09
CA LYS A 10 14.19 -36.14 -9.58
C LYS A 10 14.90 -34.77 -9.54
N ARG A 11 16.20 -34.77 -9.24
CA ARG A 11 17.05 -33.57 -9.27
C ARG A 11 17.32 -33.08 -10.70
N GLU A 12 17.61 -34.00 -11.61
CA GLU A 12 17.80 -33.71 -13.04
C GLU A 12 16.50 -33.20 -13.70
N GLU A 13 15.34 -33.76 -13.34
CA GLU A 13 14.05 -33.28 -13.83
C GLU A 13 13.74 -31.87 -13.30
N ARG A 14 14.06 -31.59 -12.03
CA ARG A 14 13.93 -30.26 -11.43
C ARG A 14 14.87 -29.25 -12.11
N ASP A 15 16.11 -29.64 -12.40
CA ASP A 15 17.08 -28.78 -13.08
C ASP A 15 16.72 -28.54 -14.55
N ARG A 16 16.14 -29.53 -15.24
CA ARG A 16 15.59 -29.38 -16.60
C ARG A 16 14.42 -28.41 -16.63
N LYS A 17 13.45 -28.56 -15.71
CA LYS A 17 12.33 -27.61 -15.56
C LYS A 17 12.82 -26.19 -15.25
N LYS A 18 13.86 -26.06 -14.42
CA LYS A 18 14.48 -24.77 -14.07
C LYS A 18 15.19 -24.11 -15.25
N ALA A 19 15.91 -24.90 -16.07
CA ALA A 19 16.58 -24.43 -17.27
C ALA A 19 15.58 -23.97 -18.33
N GLU A 20 14.47 -24.70 -18.51
CA GLU A 20 13.39 -24.35 -19.42
C GLU A 20 12.72 -23.04 -19.01
N VAL A 21 12.40 -22.86 -17.72
CA VAL A 21 11.85 -21.61 -17.19
C VAL A 21 12.80 -20.44 -17.39
N ARG A 22 14.12 -20.66 -17.22
CA ARG A 22 15.15 -19.63 -17.43
C ARG A 22 15.27 -19.23 -18.91
N LYS A 23 15.25 -20.20 -19.83
CA LYS A 23 15.25 -19.96 -21.28
C LYS A 23 13.99 -19.19 -21.71
N ARG A 24 12.83 -19.58 -21.20
CA ARG A 24 11.55 -18.87 -21.44
C ARG A 24 11.58 -17.43 -20.91
N LEU A 25 12.19 -17.19 -19.75
CA LEU A 25 12.40 -15.85 -19.20
C LEU A 25 13.35 -15.00 -20.04
N GLU A 26 14.42 -15.59 -20.58
CA GLU A 26 15.40 -14.92 -21.42
C GLU A 26 14.84 -14.57 -22.81
N GLU A 27 14.09 -15.49 -23.42
CA GLU A 27 13.36 -15.24 -24.68
C GLU A 27 12.29 -14.16 -24.50
N ALA A 28 11.55 -14.18 -23.37
CA ALA A 28 10.61 -13.11 -23.03
C ALA A 28 11.31 -11.76 -22.81
N GLN A 29 12.53 -11.73 -22.28
CA GLN A 29 13.34 -10.50 -22.18
C GLN A 29 13.83 -10.02 -23.55
N ARG A 30 14.20 -10.93 -24.45
CA ARG A 30 14.63 -10.60 -25.82
C ARG A 30 13.48 -10.04 -26.65
N GLN A 31 12.29 -10.62 -26.54
CA GLN A 31 11.06 -10.08 -27.14
C GLN A 31 10.67 -8.71 -26.58
N LYS A 32 10.94 -8.43 -25.29
CA LYS A 32 10.73 -7.09 -24.68
C LYS A 32 11.69 -6.03 -25.24
N LYS A 33 12.90 -6.40 -25.67
CA LYS A 33 13.85 -5.48 -26.31
C LYS A 33 13.45 -5.13 -27.76
N ALA A 34 12.77 -6.05 -28.45
CA ALA A 34 12.32 -5.87 -29.84
C ALA A 34 11.07 -4.97 -29.98
N LYS A 35 10.23 -4.83 -28.95
CA LYS A 35 8.99 -4.01 -28.99
C LYS A 35 9.23 -2.52 -28.69
N LYS A 36 10.19 -1.89 -29.38
CA LYS A 36 10.48 -0.45 -29.27
C LYS A 36 9.57 0.33 -30.23
N GLY A 37 8.29 0.51 -29.90
CA GLY A 37 7.39 1.37 -30.69
C GLY A 37 5.92 1.33 -30.29
N PHE A 38 5.47 2.36 -29.55
CA PHE A 38 4.10 2.91 -29.54
C PHE A 38 4.03 4.17 -28.66
N LEU A 39 4.86 4.24 -27.61
CA LEU A 39 4.84 5.32 -26.62
C LEU A 39 6.26 5.76 -26.28
N THR A 40 6.51 7.08 -26.25
CA THR A 40 7.80 7.62 -25.79
C THR A 40 8.06 7.20 -24.33
N PRO A 41 9.32 6.97 -23.93
CA PRO A 41 9.65 6.60 -22.55
C PRO A 41 9.08 7.57 -21.51
N GLU A 42 9.08 8.87 -21.82
CA GLU A 42 8.51 9.92 -20.98
C GLU A 42 6.99 9.80 -20.83
N ARG A 43 6.27 9.56 -21.93
CA ARG A 43 4.82 9.36 -21.88
C ARG A 43 4.44 8.08 -21.13
N LYS A 44 5.24 7.01 -21.26
CA LYS A 44 5.08 5.79 -20.45
C LYS A 44 5.32 6.05 -18.95
N LYS A 45 6.31 6.87 -18.60
CA LYS A 45 6.57 7.27 -17.20
C LYS A 45 5.41 8.10 -16.65
N LYS A 46 4.92 9.10 -17.41
CA LYS A 46 3.76 9.92 -17.03
C LYS A 46 2.52 9.07 -16.82
N LEU A 47 2.23 8.13 -17.73
CA LEU A 47 1.09 7.23 -17.62
C LEU A 47 1.18 6.33 -16.37
N ARG A 48 2.34 5.74 -16.08
CA ARG A 48 2.53 4.95 -14.85
C ARG A 48 2.28 5.77 -13.60
N LYS A 49 2.75 7.02 -13.57
CA LYS A 49 2.49 7.94 -12.46
C LYS A 49 0.99 8.20 -12.29
N LEU A 50 0.28 8.49 -13.38
CA LEU A 50 -1.17 8.71 -13.35
C LEU A 50 -1.93 7.46 -12.88
N LEU A 51 -1.54 6.28 -13.34
CA LEU A 51 -2.15 5.02 -12.90
C LEU A 51 -1.91 4.74 -11.41
N MET A 52 -0.70 5.00 -10.89
CA MET A 52 -0.42 4.86 -9.46
C MET A 52 -1.18 5.89 -8.62
N LEU A 53 -1.31 7.14 -9.10
CA LEU A 53 -2.10 8.16 -8.44
C LEU A 53 -3.58 7.77 -8.38
N LYS A 54 -4.14 7.34 -9.51
CA LYS A 54 -5.53 6.86 -9.57
C LYS A 54 -5.72 5.64 -8.67
N ALA A 55 -4.82 4.65 -8.71
CA ALA A 55 -4.92 3.47 -7.85
C ALA A 55 -4.86 3.83 -6.35
N ALA A 56 -4.06 4.83 -5.97
CA ALA A 56 -4.00 5.31 -4.59
C ALA A 56 -5.29 6.06 -4.19
N GLU A 57 -5.86 6.85 -5.10
CA GLU A 57 -7.14 7.53 -4.90
C GLU A 57 -8.30 6.51 -4.77
N ASP A 58 -8.39 5.57 -5.71
CA ASP A 58 -9.39 4.50 -5.72
C ASP A 58 -9.27 3.65 -4.43
N LEU A 59 -8.05 3.33 -3.98
CA LEU A 59 -7.82 2.61 -2.71
C LEU A 59 -8.34 3.40 -1.50
N LYS A 60 -8.11 4.72 -1.46
CA LYS A 60 -8.61 5.59 -0.40
C LYS A 60 -10.14 5.68 -0.40
N GLN A 61 -10.75 5.80 -1.60
CA GLN A 61 -12.20 5.82 -1.76
C GLN A 61 -12.81 4.49 -1.29
N GLN A 62 -12.23 3.35 -1.68
CA GLN A 62 -12.69 2.04 -1.21
C GLN A 62 -12.57 1.88 0.31
N GLN A 63 -11.50 2.37 0.92
CA GLN A 63 -11.36 2.37 2.39
C GLN A 63 -12.45 3.22 3.06
N MET A 64 -12.75 4.41 2.53
CA MET A 64 -13.80 5.27 3.04
C MET A 64 -15.18 4.60 2.93
N LEU A 65 -15.52 4.02 1.78
CA LEU A 65 -16.77 3.29 1.57
C LEU A 65 -16.89 2.08 2.51
N LYS A 66 -15.80 1.34 2.68
CA LYS A 66 -15.77 0.19 3.59
C LYS A 66 -15.96 0.60 5.05
N GLU A 67 -15.39 1.74 5.45
CA GLU A 67 -15.60 2.27 6.81
C GLU A 67 -17.03 2.78 7.00
N GLN A 68 -17.60 3.49 6.03
CA GLN A 68 -19.00 3.92 6.08
C GLN A 68 -19.95 2.72 6.18
N GLU A 69 -19.71 1.69 5.37
CA GLU A 69 -20.48 0.45 5.41
C GLU A 69 -20.33 -0.27 6.75
N ARG A 70 -19.11 -0.31 7.31
CA ARG A 70 -18.86 -0.85 8.65
C ARG A 70 -19.68 -0.08 9.70
N GLN A 71 -19.70 1.24 9.65
CA GLN A 71 -20.48 2.06 10.59
C GLN A 71 -21.98 1.80 10.43
N ARG A 72 -22.49 1.69 9.20
CA ARG A 72 -23.88 1.36 8.91
C ARG A 72 -24.28 0.00 9.50
N ILE A 73 -23.50 -1.04 9.23
CA ILE A 73 -23.77 -2.40 9.73
C ILE A 73 -23.66 -2.47 11.25
N LEU A 74 -22.74 -1.72 11.87
CA LEU A 74 -22.65 -1.66 13.34
C LEU A 74 -23.88 -0.97 13.92
N ALA A 75 -24.35 0.13 13.33
CA ALA A 75 -25.56 0.81 13.78
C ALA A 75 -26.82 -0.07 13.62
N GLU A 76 -26.90 -0.88 12.57
CA GLU A 76 -28.00 -1.83 12.36
C GLU A 76 -27.96 -3.03 13.33
N ARG A 77 -26.77 -3.51 13.69
CA ARG A 77 -26.59 -4.73 14.51
C ARG A 77 -26.54 -4.48 16.01
N ILE A 78 -26.08 -3.30 16.43
CA ILE A 78 -26.02 -2.94 17.85
C ILE A 78 -27.43 -2.58 18.29
N ILE A 79 -27.98 -3.38 19.22
CA ILE A 79 -29.25 -3.08 19.85
C ILE A 79 -29.01 -1.87 20.79
N PRO A 80 -29.74 -0.75 20.62
CA PRO A 80 -29.64 0.37 21.53
C PRO A 80 -30.15 -0.05 22.91
N LEU A 81 -29.55 0.52 23.96
CA LEU A 81 -30.05 0.35 25.32
C LEU A 81 -31.44 1.01 25.43
N PRO A 82 -32.38 0.42 26.19
CA PRO A 82 -33.68 1.04 26.42
C PRO A 82 -33.54 2.41 27.08
N ASP A 83 -34.26 3.42 26.58
CA ASP A 83 -34.21 4.78 27.13
C ASP A 83 -34.76 4.90 28.57
N HIS A 84 -35.54 3.91 29.01
CA HIS A 84 -36.25 3.88 30.28
C HIS A 84 -35.61 2.94 31.32
N LEU A 85 -34.33 2.60 31.15
CA LEU A 85 -33.58 1.72 32.05
C LEU A 85 -33.71 2.08 33.54
N ASP A 86 -33.70 3.38 33.87
CA ASP A 86 -33.78 3.86 35.26
C ASP A 86 -35.18 3.69 35.89
N SER A 87 -36.20 3.41 35.07
CA SER A 87 -37.59 3.21 35.48
C SER A 87 -38.07 1.76 35.35
N MET A 88 -37.21 0.85 34.90
CA MET A 88 -37.53 -0.57 34.78
C MET A 88 -37.53 -1.25 36.16
N ASP A 89 -38.43 -2.22 36.34
CA ASP A 89 -38.46 -3.03 37.54
C ASP A 89 -37.30 -4.03 37.55
N ASN A 90 -36.90 -4.49 38.76
CA ASN A 90 -35.78 -5.44 38.90
C ASN A 90 -35.97 -6.74 38.09
N SER A 91 -37.22 -7.19 37.90
CA SER A 91 -37.52 -8.38 37.09
C SER A 91 -37.25 -8.13 35.60
N GLU A 92 -37.67 -6.97 35.08
CA GLU A 92 -37.49 -6.58 33.68
C GLU A 92 -36.00 -6.36 33.36
N LEU A 93 -35.25 -5.78 34.31
CA LEU A 93 -33.80 -5.64 34.23
C LEU A 93 -33.08 -7.00 34.17
N GLN A 94 -33.55 -7.99 34.93
CA GLN A 94 -32.98 -9.32 34.92
C GLN A 94 -33.24 -10.05 33.60
N GLU A 95 -34.48 -10.01 33.09
CA GLU A 95 -34.82 -10.60 31.79
C GLU A 95 -34.00 -9.99 30.64
N LEU A 96 -33.85 -8.66 30.63
CA LEU A 96 -33.03 -7.96 29.64
C LEU A 96 -31.54 -8.37 29.73
N ALA A 97 -31.01 -8.54 30.94
CA ALA A 97 -29.63 -8.99 31.15
C ALA A 97 -29.41 -10.43 30.65
N GLU A 98 -30.39 -11.32 30.87
CA GLU A 98 -30.36 -12.70 30.38
C GLU A 98 -30.40 -12.75 28.84
N GLU A 99 -31.24 -11.93 28.19
CA GLU A 99 -31.29 -11.81 26.73
C GLU A 99 -29.95 -11.33 26.14
N PHE A 100 -29.35 -10.29 26.74
CA PHE A 100 -28.02 -9.83 26.30
C PHE A 100 -26.96 -10.90 26.50
N GLN A 101 -27.00 -11.65 27.59
CA GLN A 101 -26.05 -12.73 27.85
C GLN A 101 -26.16 -13.84 26.81
N GLU A 102 -27.38 -14.29 26.47
CA GLU A 102 -27.60 -15.29 25.42
C GLU A 102 -27.06 -14.80 24.08
N ARG A 103 -27.36 -13.55 23.72
CA ARG A 103 -26.89 -12.96 22.47
C ARG A 103 -25.37 -12.84 22.41
N ILE A 104 -24.72 -12.46 23.52
CA ILE A 104 -23.26 -12.38 23.60
C ILE A 104 -22.65 -13.77 23.36
N MET A 105 -23.19 -14.82 23.99
CA MET A 105 -22.70 -16.19 23.78
C MET A 105 -22.79 -16.62 22.31
N GLU A 106 -23.90 -16.32 21.64
CA GLU A 106 -24.07 -16.62 20.21
C GLU A 106 -23.08 -15.82 19.34
N LEU A 107 -22.89 -14.53 19.63
CA LEU A 107 -21.94 -13.68 18.91
C LEU A 107 -20.49 -14.13 19.11
N GLU A 108 -20.13 -14.60 20.30
CA GLU A 108 -18.80 -15.16 20.57
C GLU A 108 -18.54 -16.45 19.80
N ALA A 109 -19.53 -17.35 19.73
CA ALA A 109 -19.44 -18.56 18.91
C ALA A 109 -19.23 -18.21 17.43
N ASN A 110 -20.08 -17.32 16.88
CA ASN A 110 -19.97 -16.86 15.50
C ASN A 110 -18.61 -16.18 15.21
N LYS A 111 -18.11 -15.38 16.16
CA LYS A 111 -16.78 -14.75 16.07
C LYS A 111 -15.68 -15.79 16.03
N TYR A 112 -15.77 -16.85 16.85
CA TYR A 112 -14.80 -17.94 16.87
C TYR A 112 -14.74 -18.65 15.51
N ASP A 113 -15.88 -19.05 14.96
CA ASP A 113 -15.96 -19.74 13.67
C ASP A 113 -15.40 -18.89 12.52
N LEU A 114 -15.75 -17.59 12.50
CA LEU A 114 -15.21 -16.66 11.53
C LEU A 114 -13.68 -16.51 11.68
N SER A 115 -13.18 -16.37 12.91
CA SER A 115 -11.76 -16.22 13.19
C SER A 115 -10.97 -17.48 12.81
N TYR A 116 -11.53 -18.66 13.05
CA TYR A 116 -10.95 -19.93 12.65
C TYR A 116 -10.86 -20.05 11.13
N THR A 117 -11.93 -19.69 10.42
CA THR A 117 -11.97 -19.69 8.95
C THR A 117 -10.93 -18.72 8.36
N VAL A 118 -10.83 -17.50 8.89
CA VAL A 118 -9.81 -16.52 8.47
C VAL A 118 -8.42 -17.08 8.68
N ARG A 119 -8.14 -17.68 9.85
CA ARG A 119 -6.85 -18.30 10.16
C ARG A 119 -6.52 -19.42 9.16
N GLN A 120 -7.47 -20.29 8.84
CA GLN A 120 -7.27 -21.35 7.85
C GLN A 120 -6.92 -20.78 6.46
N LYS A 121 -7.59 -19.69 6.06
CA LYS A 121 -7.31 -18.99 4.80
C LYS A 121 -5.94 -18.31 4.81
N ASP A 122 -5.51 -17.74 5.92
CA ASP A 122 -4.17 -17.18 6.05
C ASP A 122 -3.09 -18.25 5.89
N PHE A 123 -3.28 -19.44 6.48
CA PHE A 123 -2.40 -20.59 6.28
C PHE A 123 -2.36 -21.01 4.80
N GLU A 124 -3.52 -21.13 4.15
CA GLU A 124 -3.61 -21.47 2.71
C GLU A 124 -2.88 -20.44 1.83
N ILE A 125 -3.07 -19.15 2.09
CA ILE A 125 -2.37 -18.06 1.39
C ILE A 125 -0.86 -18.17 1.60
N ASN A 126 -0.40 -18.47 2.82
CA ASN A 126 1.02 -18.61 3.11
C ASN A 126 1.64 -19.81 2.37
N GLU A 127 0.97 -20.96 2.38
CA GLU A 127 1.42 -22.15 1.65
C GLU A 127 1.49 -21.89 0.14
N LEU A 128 0.46 -21.27 -0.44
CA LEU A 128 0.45 -20.88 -1.85
C LEU A 128 1.55 -19.85 -2.15
N THR A 129 1.80 -18.92 -1.24
CA THR A 129 2.88 -17.93 -1.36
C THR A 129 4.26 -18.61 -1.40
N ILE A 130 4.49 -19.60 -0.53
CA ILE A 130 5.72 -20.41 -0.50
C ILE A 130 5.86 -21.18 -1.82
N ALA A 131 4.81 -21.89 -2.25
CA ALA A 131 4.81 -22.66 -3.49
C ALA A 131 5.13 -21.78 -4.72
N VAL A 132 4.52 -20.60 -4.82
CA VAL A 132 4.80 -19.63 -5.90
C VAL A 132 6.26 -19.14 -5.86
N ASN A 133 6.81 -18.91 -4.67
CA ASN A 133 8.19 -18.47 -4.50
C ASN A 133 9.20 -19.58 -4.85
N ASP A 134 8.94 -20.81 -4.47
CA ASP A 134 9.80 -21.96 -4.80
C ASP A 134 9.76 -22.28 -6.30
N LEU A 135 8.60 -22.16 -6.94
CA LEU A 135 8.45 -22.28 -8.40
C LEU A 135 9.19 -21.16 -9.16
N ARG A 136 9.14 -19.93 -8.67
CA ARG A 136 9.93 -18.81 -9.22
C ARG A 136 11.43 -18.94 -8.91
N GLY A 137 11.79 -19.79 -7.95
CA GLY A 137 13.12 -20.02 -7.43
C GLY A 137 13.45 -19.10 -6.25
N LYS A 138 13.72 -19.70 -5.08
CA LYS A 138 14.18 -19.02 -3.85
C LYS A 138 15.35 -18.04 -4.06
N PHE A 139 16.16 -18.29 -5.09
CA PHE A 139 17.25 -17.43 -5.57
C PHE A 139 17.02 -17.05 -7.03
N VAL A 140 16.02 -16.22 -7.33
CA VAL A 140 16.10 -15.37 -8.53
C VAL A 140 17.26 -14.43 -8.29
N LYS A 141 18.48 -14.77 -8.76
CA LYS A 141 19.67 -13.93 -8.63
C LYS A 141 19.28 -12.52 -9.10
N PRO A 142 19.15 -11.53 -8.19
CA PRO A 142 18.79 -10.19 -8.60
C PRO A 142 19.87 -9.75 -9.59
N ALA A 143 19.48 -9.28 -10.77
CA ALA A 143 20.46 -8.73 -11.70
C ALA A 143 21.15 -7.57 -10.97
N LEU A 144 22.41 -7.79 -10.56
CA LEU A 144 23.21 -6.82 -9.84
C LEU A 144 23.38 -5.59 -10.75
N LYS A 145 22.52 -4.60 -10.57
CA LYS A 145 22.66 -3.31 -11.23
C LYS A 145 23.68 -2.51 -10.43
N LYS A 146 24.69 -1.97 -11.12
CA LYS A 146 25.61 -0.99 -10.55
C LYS A 146 24.79 0.23 -10.12
N VAL A 147 24.41 0.26 -8.85
CA VAL A 147 23.76 1.40 -8.22
C VAL A 147 24.86 2.37 -7.80
N SER A 148 24.84 3.59 -8.35
CA SER A 148 25.69 4.67 -7.84
C SER A 148 25.10 5.14 -6.51
N ASN A 149 25.88 5.06 -5.43
CA ASN A 149 25.50 5.55 -4.09
C ASN A 149 25.44 7.09 -3.97
N ALA A 150 25.28 7.81 -5.08
CA ALA A 150 25.24 9.28 -5.07
C ALA A 150 24.05 9.78 -4.25
N ASP A 151 22.85 9.23 -4.47
CA ASP A 151 21.64 9.65 -3.75
C ASP A 151 21.72 9.39 -2.25
N THR A 152 22.35 8.28 -1.81
CA THR A 152 22.53 7.98 -0.38
C THR A 152 23.54 8.92 0.27
N LYS A 153 24.62 9.29 -0.44
CA LYS A 153 25.61 10.27 0.03
C LYS A 153 24.98 11.66 0.18
N PHE A 154 24.12 12.08 -0.75
CA PHE A 154 23.37 13.33 -0.61
C PHE A 154 22.24 13.25 0.40
N SER A 155 21.66 12.08 0.66
CA SER A 155 20.60 11.93 1.68
C SER A 155 21.11 12.17 3.10
N LYS A 156 22.36 11.78 3.42
CA LYS A 156 22.98 12.09 4.73
C LYS A 156 23.23 13.59 4.91
N ILE A 157 23.60 14.28 3.84
CA ILE A 157 23.78 15.75 3.81
C ILE A 157 22.43 16.48 3.83
N LYS A 158 21.38 15.91 3.22
CA LYS A 158 20.01 16.44 3.25
C LYS A 158 19.28 16.16 4.56
N LYS A 159 19.59 15.09 5.29
CA LYS A 159 18.96 14.78 6.59
C LYS A 159 19.43 15.73 7.70
N SER A 160 20.63 16.30 7.59
CA SER A 160 21.08 17.43 8.43
C SER A 160 20.47 18.78 8.02
N GLN A 161 19.73 18.83 6.92
CA GLN A 161 18.95 19.99 6.48
C GLN A 161 17.50 19.55 6.24
N SER A 162 16.81 19.10 7.29
CA SER A 162 15.39 18.72 7.22
C SER A 162 14.46 19.94 7.20
N ALA A 163 14.70 20.87 6.28
CA ALA A 163 13.65 21.67 5.71
C ALA A 163 13.60 21.25 4.24
N LYS A 164 12.43 20.79 3.80
CA LYS A 164 12.08 20.53 2.41
C LYS A 164 12.90 21.44 1.50
N VAL A 165 13.90 20.89 0.80
CA VAL A 165 14.73 21.64 -0.16
C VAL A 165 13.82 21.95 -1.34
N ASP A 166 12.96 22.93 -1.13
CA ASP A 166 12.11 23.51 -2.13
C ASP A 166 13.09 24.30 -3.02
N PHE A 167 13.41 23.74 -4.18
CA PHE A 167 14.33 24.37 -5.12
C PHE A 167 13.85 25.78 -5.52
N ARG A 168 12.54 26.05 -5.34
CA ARG A 168 11.92 27.37 -5.50
C ARG A 168 12.28 28.37 -4.41
N ALA A 169 12.57 27.93 -3.18
CA ALA A 169 12.90 28.83 -2.07
C ALA A 169 14.26 29.53 -2.24
N ASN A 170 15.18 28.94 -3.02
CA ASN A 170 16.46 29.56 -3.38
C ASN A 170 16.43 30.28 -4.74
N LEU A 171 15.32 30.26 -5.46
CA LEU A 171 15.14 31.13 -6.62
C LEU A 171 14.59 32.47 -6.14
N LYS A 172 15.24 33.57 -6.53
CA LYS A 172 14.63 34.90 -6.40
C LYS A 172 13.39 34.94 -7.30
N GLU A 173 12.21 35.04 -6.72
CA GLU A 173 11.03 35.49 -7.47
C GLU A 173 11.28 36.94 -7.87
N VAL A 174 11.38 37.19 -9.18
CA VAL A 174 11.45 38.56 -9.71
C VAL A 174 10.03 39.09 -9.63
N ASP A 175 9.81 40.10 -8.78
CA ASP A 175 8.54 40.79 -8.63
C ASP A 175 8.20 41.46 -9.97
N THR A 176 7.34 40.82 -10.77
CA THR A 176 6.88 41.34 -12.07
C THR A 176 5.83 42.44 -11.93
N LYS A 177 5.79 43.14 -10.79
CA LYS A 177 5.01 44.37 -10.56
C LYS A 177 5.55 45.60 -11.30
N LYS A 178 6.43 45.43 -12.29
CA LYS A 178 6.87 46.52 -13.18
C LYS A 178 5.85 46.90 -14.27
N PHE A 179 4.72 46.20 -14.38
CA PHE A 179 3.69 46.48 -15.38
C PHE A 179 2.27 46.65 -14.82
N GLU A 180 2.10 46.69 -13.49
CA GLU A 180 0.83 47.12 -12.88
C GLU A 180 0.87 48.64 -12.72
N LEU A 181 0.17 49.34 -13.63
CA LEU A 181 -0.11 50.76 -13.53
C LEU A 181 -1.19 50.95 -12.45
N GLY A 182 -0.79 51.31 -11.24
CA GLY A 182 -1.74 51.53 -10.14
C GLY A 182 -1.08 52.00 -8.84
N GLU A 183 -1.34 53.27 -8.54
CA GLU A 183 -1.27 53.95 -7.23
C GLU A 183 0.10 54.08 -6.54
N GLU A 184 0.67 55.28 -6.74
CA GLU A 184 1.32 56.13 -5.74
C GLU A 184 1.63 55.44 -4.40
N LYS A 185 2.85 54.91 -4.28
CA LYS A 185 3.44 54.61 -2.97
C LYS A 185 4.26 55.80 -2.52
N GLU A 186 3.80 56.41 -1.43
CA GLU A 186 4.48 57.45 -0.66
C GLU A 186 5.99 57.19 -0.55
N GLU A 187 6.77 58.21 -0.90
CA GLU A 187 8.20 58.28 -0.59
C GLU A 187 8.39 58.33 0.93
N VAL A 188 8.61 57.17 1.54
CA VAL A 188 9.14 57.11 2.90
C VAL A 188 10.59 57.60 2.86
N LYS A 189 10.81 58.84 3.32
CA LYS A 189 12.14 59.42 3.52
C LYS A 189 13.03 58.46 4.31
N ALA A 190 14.22 58.19 3.77
CA ALA A 190 15.19 57.31 4.41
C ALA A 190 15.71 57.89 5.73
N ASP A 191 15.88 57.03 6.73
CA ASP A 191 16.18 57.31 8.15
C ASP A 191 17.59 57.87 8.44
N TRP A 192 18.21 58.51 7.45
CA TRP A 192 19.44 59.30 7.59
C TRP A 192 19.25 60.76 7.18
N ALA A 193 18.07 61.11 6.67
CA ALA A 193 17.66 62.49 6.45
C ALA A 193 16.85 62.99 7.66
N LYS A 194 17.56 63.22 8.77
CA LYS A 194 17.05 64.01 9.89
C LYS A 194 17.40 65.48 9.69
#